data_AF-A0A4R4SM73-F1
#
_entry.id   AF-A0A4R4SM73-F1
#
_cell.length_a   1.000
_cell.length_b   1.000
_cell.length_c   1.000
_cell.angle_alpha   90.00
_cell.angle_beta   90.00
_cell.angle_gamma   90.00
#
_symmetry.space_group_name_H-M   'P 1'
#
loop_
_entity.id
_entity.type
_entity.pdbx_description
1 polymer ?
#
loop_
_entity_poly.entity_id
_entity_poly.type
_entity_poly.pdbx_seq_one_letter_code
_entity_poly.pdbx_strand_id
1 'polypeptide(L)'
;YRVSRFVSVTPTEERFARDESFDLPTFWTAQAAAFARSLLRAEVRLRLTPAGARALPRVTDREAATEALATASPPDAAGWITTTLAVESEEVAYSQLLSLGPETVVLTPPSLRDALAAAARRMVTHYDS
;
A
#
# COMPACT_ATOMS: atom_id res chain seq x y z
N TYR A 1 0.03 -1.47 -21.25
CA TYR A 1 0.37 -2.88 -21.53
C TYR A 1 1.85 -3.13 -21.27
N ARG A 2 2.25 -4.29 -20.71
CA ARG A 2 3.67 -4.65 -20.56
C ARG A 2 4.18 -5.28 -21.87
N VAL A 3 5.35 -4.86 -22.34
CA VAL A 3 5.96 -5.39 -23.58
C VAL A 3 6.13 -6.91 -23.54
N SER A 4 6.42 -7.47 -22.35
CA SER A 4 6.57 -8.91 -22.13
C SER A 4 5.28 -9.74 -22.27
N ARG A 5 4.12 -9.10 -22.49
CA ARG A 5 2.84 -9.79 -22.74
C ARG A 5 2.50 -9.95 -24.23
N PHE A 6 3.30 -9.39 -25.13
CA PHE A 6 3.12 -9.62 -26.57
C PHE A 6 3.82 -10.91 -26.98
N VAL A 7 3.04 -11.89 -27.46
CA VAL A 7 3.57 -13.17 -27.99
C VAL A 7 3.99 -13.03 -29.46
N SER A 8 3.30 -12.17 -30.21
CA SER A 8 3.67 -11.77 -31.58
C SER A 8 3.09 -10.40 -31.92
N VAL A 9 3.76 -9.67 -32.80
CA VAL A 9 3.28 -8.40 -33.37
C VAL A 9 3.41 -8.50 -34.88
N THR A 10 2.34 -8.22 -35.61
CA THR A 10 2.35 -8.17 -37.08
C THR A 10 2.31 -6.70 -37.51
N PRO A 11 3.37 -6.18 -38.15
CA PRO A 11 3.37 -4.82 -38.66
C PRO A 11 2.38 -4.71 -39.84
N THR A 12 1.63 -3.61 -39.88
CA THR A 12 0.82 -3.21 -41.03
C THR A 12 1.54 -2.09 -41.79
N GLU A 13 1.24 -1.90 -43.08
CA GLU A 13 1.76 -0.75 -43.84
C GLU A 13 1.04 0.58 -43.53
N GLU A 14 0.06 0.54 -42.62
CA GLU A 14 -0.67 1.73 -42.18
C GLU A 14 0.22 2.67 -41.37
N ARG A 15 0.16 3.95 -41.72
CA ARG A 15 0.84 5.02 -40.98
C ARG A 15 -0.18 5.75 -40.13
N PHE A 16 0.20 6.09 -38.90
CA PHE A 16 -0.55 7.00 -38.06
C PHE A 16 0.19 8.34 -37.95
N ALA A 17 -0.57 9.44 -37.92
CA ALA A 17 -0.04 10.73 -37.53
C ALA A 17 0.01 10.79 -36.00
N ARG A 18 1.13 11.23 -35.44
CA ARG A 18 1.22 11.50 -34.00
C ARG A 18 0.34 12.71 -33.70
N ASP A 19 -0.54 12.57 -32.72
CA ASP A 19 -1.26 13.72 -32.15
C ASP A 19 -0.26 14.59 -31.37
N GLU A 20 -0.03 15.82 -31.84
CA GLU A 20 0.88 16.78 -31.21
C GLU A 20 0.36 17.28 -29.86
N SER A 21 -0.95 17.17 -29.60
CA SER A 21 -1.56 17.51 -28.31
C SER A 21 -1.47 16.40 -27.27
N PHE A 22 -1.02 15.20 -27.67
CA PHE A 22 -0.92 14.07 -26.77
C PHE A 22 0.30 14.18 -25.85
N ASP A 23 0.03 14.64 -24.62
CA ASP A 23 0.99 14.66 -23.52
C ASP A 23 1.17 13.26 -22.93
N LEU A 24 2.11 12.52 -23.52
CA LEU A 24 2.49 11.18 -23.12
C LEU A 24 2.93 11.08 -21.64
N PRO A 25 3.78 11.97 -21.08
CA PRO A 25 4.09 12.00 -19.65
C PRO A 25 2.87 12.11 -18.73
N THR A 26 1.97 13.05 -18.99
CA THR A 26 0.78 13.27 -18.14
C THR A 26 -0.17 12.08 -18.23
N PHE A 27 -0.39 11.57 -19.44
CA PHE A 27 -1.22 10.39 -19.67
C PHE A 27 -0.68 9.16 -18.93
N TRP A 28 0.64 8.90 -19.02
CA TRP A 28 1.25 7.76 -18.34
C TRP A 28 1.20 7.89 -16.82
N THR A 29 1.41 9.10 -16.28
CA THR A 29 1.33 9.34 -14.83
C THR A 29 -0.08 9.01 -14.32
N ALA A 30 -1.12 9.49 -14.99
CA ALA A 30 -2.51 9.20 -14.61
C ALA A 30 -2.86 7.71 -14.74
N GLN A 31 -2.46 7.05 -15.83
CA GLN A 31 -2.73 5.62 -16.05
C GLN A 31 -1.97 4.70 -15.10
N ALA A 32 -0.72 5.05 -14.75
CA ALA A 32 0.06 4.31 -13.77
C ALA A 32 -0.58 4.38 -12.37
N ALA A 33 -1.02 5.57 -11.94
CA ALA A 33 -1.72 5.75 -10.67
C ALA A 33 -3.05 4.99 -10.63
N ALA A 34 -3.84 5.03 -11.71
CA ALA A 34 -5.08 4.25 -11.82
C ALA A 34 -4.83 2.74 -11.76
N PHE A 35 -3.77 2.25 -12.41
CA PHE A 35 -3.38 0.85 -12.34
C PHE A 35 -2.92 0.45 -10.94
N ALA A 36 -2.08 1.25 -10.28
CA ALA A 36 -1.65 1.01 -8.91
C ALA A 36 -2.85 0.90 -7.94
N ARG A 37 -3.81 1.83 -8.03
CA ARG A 37 -5.05 1.76 -7.24
C ARG A 37 -5.88 0.51 -7.53
N SER A 38 -5.90 0.02 -8.78
CA SER A 38 -6.63 -1.20 -9.14
C SER A 38 -6.05 -2.49 -8.54
N LEU A 39 -4.81 -2.43 -8.04
CA LEU A 39 -4.19 -3.53 -7.30
C LEU A 39 -4.64 -3.57 -5.84
N LEU A 40 -5.07 -2.44 -5.26
CA LEU A 40 -5.52 -2.36 -3.87
C LEU A 40 -6.93 -2.96 -3.73
N ARG A 41 -7.00 -4.20 -3.25
CA ARG A 41 -8.23 -5.02 -3.24
C ARG A 41 -8.75 -5.34 -1.86
N ALA A 42 -7.99 -5.00 -0.81
CA ALA A 42 -8.36 -5.24 0.57
C ALA A 42 -8.18 -3.97 1.41
N GLU A 43 -8.84 -3.93 2.56
CA GLU A 43 -8.74 -2.83 3.52
C GLU A 43 -8.29 -3.36 4.87
N VAL A 44 -7.35 -2.64 5.49
CA VAL A 44 -6.84 -2.94 6.83
C VAL A 44 -7.13 -1.76 7.73
N ARG A 45 -7.89 -1.99 8.80
CA ARG A 45 -8.11 -0.97 9.83
C ARG A 45 -7.02 -1.09 10.87
N LEU A 46 -6.36 0.03 11.16
CA LEU A 46 -5.15 0.06 11.97
C LEU A 46 -5.13 1.27 12.90
N ARG A 47 -4.46 1.10 14.04
CA ARG A 47 -4.04 2.20 14.90
C ARG A 47 -2.55 2.45 14.73
N LEU A 48 -2.16 3.71 14.75
CA LEU A 48 -0.78 4.14 14.56
C LEU A 48 -0.39 5.12 15.66
N THR A 49 0.83 4.98 16.15
CA THR A 49 1.50 6.03 16.92
C THR A 49 1.85 7.20 15.99
N PRO A 50 2.27 8.36 16.53
CA PRO A 50 2.83 9.44 15.71
C PRO A 50 4.04 9.00 14.87
N ALA A 51 4.86 8.06 15.36
CA ALA A 51 6.00 7.54 14.61
C ALA A 51 5.55 6.60 13.48
N GLY A 52 4.60 5.71 13.76
CA GLY A 52 3.99 4.82 12.77
C GLY A 52 3.31 5.60 11.65
N ALA A 53 2.57 6.66 11.98
CA ALA A 53 1.94 7.54 10.99
C ALA A 53 2.96 8.20 10.05
N ARG A 54 4.11 8.64 10.56
CA ARG A 54 5.20 9.21 9.74
C ARG A 54 5.90 8.17 8.86
N ALA A 55 5.96 6.93 9.32
CA ALA A 55 6.65 5.84 8.63
C ALA A 55 5.76 5.13 7.60
N LEU A 56 4.43 5.15 7.77
CA LEU A 56 3.46 4.43 6.93
C LEU A 56 3.70 4.63 5.42
N PRO A 57 3.82 5.87 4.89
CA PRO A 57 4.00 6.07 3.44
C PRO A 57 5.37 5.63 2.90
N ARG A 58 6.28 5.18 3.76
CA ARG A 58 7.60 4.66 3.37
C ARG A 58 7.61 3.13 3.25
N VAL A 59 6.69 2.46 3.93
CA VAL A 59 6.64 0.98 4.00
C VAL A 59 5.45 0.40 3.24
N THR A 60 4.45 1.21 2.90
CA THR A 60 3.30 0.84 2.07
C THR A 60 3.26 1.64 0.77
N ASP A 61 2.23 1.42 -0.04
CA ASP A 61 1.92 2.35 -1.13
C ASP A 61 1.73 3.78 -0.58
N ARG A 62 2.42 4.74 -1.21
CA ARG A 62 2.52 6.12 -0.71
C ARG A 62 1.21 6.89 -0.87
N GLU A 63 0.47 6.66 -1.97
CA GLU A 63 -0.81 7.32 -2.20
C GLU A 63 -1.85 6.78 -1.22
N ALA A 64 -1.97 5.45 -1.11
CA ALA A 64 -2.88 4.79 -0.18
C ALA A 64 -2.64 5.21 1.28
N ALA A 65 -1.37 5.31 1.69
CA ALA A 65 -1.03 5.81 3.03
C ALA A 65 -1.42 7.27 3.23
N THR A 66 -1.23 8.12 2.22
CA THR A 66 -1.59 9.54 2.31
C THR A 66 -3.11 9.72 2.44
N GLU A 67 -3.89 8.98 1.66
CA GLU A 67 -5.36 8.97 1.73
C GLU A 67 -5.87 8.46 3.08
N ALA A 68 -5.28 7.37 3.58
CA ALA A 68 -5.59 6.84 4.90
C ALA A 68 -5.29 7.88 5.99
N LEU A 69 -4.13 8.53 5.97
CA LEU A 69 -3.76 9.53 6.97
C LEU A 69 -4.63 10.79 6.91
N ALA A 70 -5.09 11.20 5.72
CA ALA A 70 -5.97 12.34 5.54
C ALA A 70 -7.37 12.12 6.14
N THR A 71 -7.80 10.86 6.25
CA THR A 71 -9.12 10.46 6.77
C THR A 71 -9.05 9.83 8.17
N ALA A 72 -7.88 9.87 8.80
CA ALA A 72 -7.66 9.29 10.12
C ALA A 72 -8.51 9.98 11.20
N SER A 73 -8.83 9.23 12.26
CA SER A 73 -9.44 9.81 13.45
C SER A 73 -8.55 10.92 14.05
N PRO A 74 -9.12 11.86 14.80
CA PRO A 74 -8.33 12.70 15.70
C PRO A 74 -7.44 11.83 16.61
N PRO A 75 -6.25 12.34 17.00
CA PRO A 75 -5.40 11.63 17.94
C PRO A 75 -6.10 11.49 19.30
N ASP A 76 -5.95 10.32 19.92
CA ASP A 76 -6.39 10.09 21.29
C ASP A 76 -5.43 10.72 22.33
N ALA A 77 -5.69 10.48 23.62
CA ALA A 77 -4.87 11.02 24.71
C ALA A 77 -3.39 10.60 24.66
N ALA A 78 -3.06 9.48 24.00
CA ALA A 78 -1.70 9.01 23.80
C ALA A 78 -1.11 9.43 22.44
N GLY A 79 -1.84 10.22 21.64
CA GLY A 79 -1.44 10.66 20.31
C GLY A 79 -1.66 9.62 19.22
N TRP A 80 -2.36 8.52 19.50
CA TRP A 80 -2.61 7.49 18.50
C TRP A 80 -3.80 7.86 17.62
N ILE A 81 -3.69 7.55 16.34
CA ILE A 81 -4.76 7.71 15.36
C ILE A 81 -5.28 6.36 14.89
N THR A 82 -6.52 6.31 14.42
CA THR A 82 -7.11 5.15 13.74
C THR A 82 -7.38 5.50 12.28
N THR A 83 -7.03 4.62 11.35
CA THR A 83 -7.35 4.79 9.93
C THR A 83 -7.60 3.46 9.24
N THR A 84 -8.13 3.51 8.02
CA THR A 84 -8.29 2.39 7.10
C THR A 84 -7.30 2.56 5.94
N LEU A 85 -6.43 1.59 5.75
CA LEU A 85 -5.46 1.55 4.67
C LEU A 85 -5.91 0.56 3.60
N ALA A 86 -6.00 1.04 2.36
CA ALA A 86 -6.15 0.17 1.19
C ALA A 86 -4.82 -0.54 0.89
N VAL A 87 -4.88 -1.86 0.71
CA VAL A 87 -3.71 -2.72 0.48
C VAL A 87 -3.97 -3.68 -0.68
N GLU A 88 -2.90 -4.18 -1.30
CA GLU A 88 -3.02 -5.18 -2.37
C GLU A 88 -3.64 -6.49 -1.86
N SER A 89 -3.15 -6.96 -0.72
CA SER A 89 -3.62 -8.18 -0.05
C SER A 89 -3.20 -8.17 1.43
N GLU A 90 -3.79 -9.06 2.24
CA GLU A 90 -3.37 -9.26 3.63
C GLU A 90 -1.92 -9.75 3.73
N GLU A 91 -1.44 -10.55 2.77
CA GLU A 91 -0.06 -11.06 2.74
C GLU A 91 0.96 -9.93 2.52
N VAL A 92 0.68 -9.04 1.56
CA VAL A 92 1.52 -7.85 1.34
C VAL A 92 1.48 -6.96 2.58
N ALA A 93 0.28 -6.69 3.12
CA ALA A 93 0.12 -5.89 4.33
C ALA A 93 0.88 -6.46 5.53
N TYR A 94 0.93 -7.79 5.70
CA TYR A 94 1.67 -8.43 6.78
C TYR A 94 3.15 -8.04 6.77
N SER A 95 3.84 -8.17 5.63
CA SER A 95 5.27 -7.84 5.54
C SER A 95 5.53 -6.34 5.76
N GLN A 96 4.68 -5.49 5.20
CA GLN A 96 4.80 -4.03 5.31
C GLN A 96 4.55 -3.55 6.74
N LEU A 97 3.45 -3.99 7.37
CA LEU A 97 3.09 -3.55 8.72
C LEU A 97 3.99 -4.15 9.79
N LEU A 98 4.52 -5.36 9.60
CA LEU A 98 5.50 -5.94 10.52
C LEU A 98 6.75 -5.06 10.63
N SER A 99 7.15 -4.37 9.55
CA SER A 99 8.31 -3.48 9.54
C SER A 99 8.14 -2.22 10.41
N LEU A 100 6.90 -1.86 10.76
CA LEU A 100 6.61 -0.76 11.70
C LEU A 100 6.80 -1.18 13.17
N GLY A 101 6.96 -2.48 13.44
CA GLY A 101 7.16 -2.99 14.79
C GLY A 101 6.04 -2.55 15.76
N PRO A 102 6.38 -1.99 16.93
CA PRO A 102 5.38 -1.60 17.93
C PRO A 102 4.58 -0.35 17.57
N GLU A 103 4.90 0.32 16.46
CA GLU A 103 4.28 1.59 16.07
C GLU A 103 2.92 1.43 15.35
N THR A 104 2.47 0.19 15.15
CA THR A 104 1.19 -0.15 14.52
C THR A 104 0.45 -1.27 15.25
N VAL A 105 -0.89 -1.18 15.26
CA VAL A 105 -1.76 -2.26 15.73
C VAL A 105 -2.89 -2.45 14.72
N VAL A 106 -2.98 -3.65 14.14
CA VAL A 106 -4.10 -4.02 13.26
C VAL A 106 -5.35 -4.31 14.10
N LEU A 107 -6.46 -3.67 13.73
CA LEU A 107 -7.78 -3.90 14.30
C LEU A 107 -8.57 -4.92 13.47
N THR A 108 -8.54 -4.78 12.14
CA THR A 108 -9.17 -5.72 11.19
C THR A 108 -8.33 -5.83 9.90
N PRO A 109 -8.31 -6.99 9.23
CA PRO A 109 -9.04 -8.22 9.58
C PRO A 109 -8.36 -8.99 10.75
N PRO A 110 -9.13 -9.83 11.50
CA PRO A 110 -8.58 -10.61 12.62
C PRO A 110 -7.43 -11.54 12.21
N SER A 111 -7.50 -12.14 11.01
CA SER A 111 -6.44 -12.98 10.43
C SER A 111 -5.08 -12.29 10.42
N LEU A 112 -5.03 -11.06 9.89
CA LEU A 112 -3.80 -10.26 9.83
C LEU A 112 -3.32 -9.84 11.23
N ARG A 113 -4.26 -9.45 12.11
CA ARG A 113 -3.94 -9.13 13.51
C ARG A 113 -3.29 -10.31 14.23
N ASP A 114 -3.85 -11.50 14.09
CA ASP A 114 -3.37 -12.70 14.74
C ASP A 114 -2.01 -13.14 14.20
N ALA A 115 -1.79 -12.99 12.89
CA ALA A 115 -0.51 -13.25 12.24
C ALA A 115 0.61 -12.34 12.78
N LEU A 116 0.36 -11.02 12.87
CA LEU A 116 1.32 -10.06 13.42
C LEU A 116 1.58 -10.30 14.92
N ALA A 117 0.53 -10.59 15.69
CA ALA A 117 0.68 -10.91 17.11
C ALA A 117 1.50 -12.19 17.32
N ALA A 118 1.32 -13.21 16.48
CA ALA A 118 2.14 -14.42 16.50
C ALA A 118 3.61 -14.12 16.15
N ALA A 119 3.86 -13.26 15.15
CA ALA A 119 5.21 -12.84 14.80
C ALA A 119 5.91 -12.12 15.96
N ALA A 120 5.24 -11.16 16.60
CA ALA A 120 5.77 -10.44 17.75
C ALA A 120 6.13 -11.39 18.91
N ARG A 121 5.27 -12.36 19.22
CA ARG A 121 5.56 -13.38 20.25
C ARG A 121 6.81 -14.20 19.93
N ARG A 122 6.98 -14.64 18.68
CA ARG A 122 8.20 -15.37 18.27
C ARG A 122 9.45 -14.50 18.39
N MET A 123 9.37 -13.22 18.02
CA MET A 123 10.49 -12.29 18.15
C MET A 123 10.93 -12.15 19.61
N VAL A 124 9.97 -11.99 20.54
CA VAL A 124 10.27 -11.95 21.99
C VAL A 124 11.01 -13.23 22.41
N THR A 125 10.52 -14.41 22.01
CA THR A 125 11.21 -15.68 22.30
C THR A 125 12.64 -15.74 21.78
N HIS A 126 12.96 -15.11 20.65
CA HIS A 126 14.32 -15.07 20.10
C HIS A 126 15.26 -14.09 20.80
N TYR A 127 14.73 -13.03 21.41
CA TYR A 127 15.55 -12.04 22.12
C TYR A 127 15.73 -12.38 23.60
N ASP A 128 14.80 -13.14 24.18
CA ASP A 128 14.84 -13.58 25.57
C ASP A 128 15.64 -14.89 25.77
N SER A 129 16.15 -15.50 24.68
CA SER A 129 16.99 -16.70 24.68
C SER A 129 18.48 -16.38 24.68
#